data_AF-A0AAU1PU92-F1
#
_entry.id   AF-A0AAU1PU92-F1
#
_cell.length_a   1.000
_cell.length_b   1.000
_cell.length_c   1.000
_cell.angle_alpha   90.00
_cell.angle_beta   90.00
_cell.angle_gamma   90.00
#
_symmetry.space_group_name_H-M   'P 1'
#
loop_
_entity.id
_entity.type
_entity.pdbx_description
1 polymer ?
#
loop_
_entity_poly.entity_id
_entity_poly.type
_entity_poly.pdbx_seq_one_letter_code
_entity_poly.pdbx_strand_id
1 'polypeptide(L)'
;MTQPSGRSRLVIIPFALIAMITVADSLAPENIHLSPLLAVAPALTAAVSGPRVTALSGVLAVGAQAFIGQFGSEPGTANHVSQLIALTVLSTLVFFVCLVRERRSRELNQARSVAETAQRVLLRPPPRRIGPLRVAWLYLSAEDETEIGGDLFAVARGPDCGTRAIIGDVRGHGLASIGEASVVLGAFREGAHRHAALPGLVTALDESVCRNLEDVADTRYDPGEHFITALVLDLPDDGSQAEMINCGHPPPLLVRDREVTVLSASRPAPPLGLYGGLSGSGPGPGPGLGADLRTDQFALEPGDILVLYTDGVIEARSPEGVFYPLAERVATFPATHPADLLNRIHHDLIDHIGGEPVDDAALLVIERTQAHYPY
;
A
#
# COMPACT_ATOMS: atom_id res chain seq x y z
N MET A 1 -2.62 22.76 13.79
CA MET A 1 -1.69 23.33 14.79
C MET A 1 -0.45 22.47 14.74
N THR A 2 0.61 22.99 14.11
CA THR A 2 1.78 22.24 13.64
C THR A 2 2.67 21.84 14.82
N GLN A 3 3.02 20.55 14.93
CA GLN A 3 4.16 20.09 15.73
C GLN A 3 5.42 20.00 14.84
N PRO A 4 6.31 21.01 14.81
CA PRO A 4 7.64 20.88 14.20
C PRO A 4 8.77 20.69 15.23
N SER A 5 8.48 20.41 16.51
CA SER A 5 9.47 20.54 17.59
C SER A 5 10.44 19.36 17.76
N GLY A 6 10.13 18.17 17.23
CA GLY A 6 10.98 16.98 17.40
C GLY A 6 12.23 17.01 16.49
N ARG A 7 12.02 17.17 15.18
CA ARG A 7 13.10 17.17 14.18
C ARG A 7 14.10 18.31 14.36
N SER A 8 13.64 19.51 14.72
CA SER A 8 14.55 20.66 14.90
C SER A 8 15.47 20.51 16.11
N ARG A 9 14.99 19.89 17.21
CA ARG A 9 15.80 19.63 18.40
C ARG A 9 16.90 18.59 18.15
N LEU A 10 16.60 17.55 17.35
CA LEU A 10 17.57 16.51 16.99
C LEU A 10 18.75 17.03 16.17
N VAL A 11 18.53 18.05 15.33
CA VAL A 11 19.60 18.66 14.51
C VAL A 11 20.58 19.48 15.34
N ILE A 12 20.17 20.01 16.50
CA ILE A 12 21.04 20.88 17.33
C ILE A 12 22.08 20.07 18.12
N ILE A 13 21.74 18.82 18.49
CA ILE A 13 22.56 17.97 19.36
C ILE A 13 23.99 17.76 18.81
N PRO A 14 24.21 17.42 17.53
CA PRO A 14 25.56 17.23 17.00
C PRO A 14 26.42 18.50 17.04
N PHE A 15 25.83 19.68 16.81
CA PHE A 15 26.57 20.95 16.86
C PHE A 15 26.92 21.35 18.30
N ALA A 16 26.00 21.13 19.24
CA ALA A 16 26.28 21.30 20.67
C ALA A 16 27.39 20.34 21.15
N LEU A 17 27.40 19.11 20.65
CA LEU A 17 28.44 18.11 20.94
C LEU A 17 29.82 18.59 20.45
N ILE A 18 29.92 19.13 19.22
CA ILE A 18 31.16 19.70 18.70
C ILE A 18 31.67 20.79 19.65
N ALA A 19 30.83 21.78 19.97
CA ALA A 19 31.21 22.88 20.85
C ALA A 19 31.64 22.40 22.25
N MET A 20 30.89 21.47 22.83
CA MET A 20 31.18 20.89 24.15
C MET A 20 32.52 20.14 24.15
N ILE A 21 32.77 19.30 23.15
CA ILE A 21 34.02 18.55 23.03
C ILE A 21 35.21 19.51 22.84
N THR A 22 35.06 20.55 22.01
CA THR A 22 36.12 21.55 21.82
C THR A 22 36.48 22.28 23.11
N VAL A 23 35.48 22.70 23.89
CA VAL A 23 35.70 23.36 25.18
C VAL A 23 36.30 22.38 26.20
N ALA A 24 35.76 21.18 26.32
CA ALA A 24 36.24 20.18 27.27
C ALA A 24 37.69 19.77 27.00
N ASP A 25 38.06 19.56 25.74
CA ASP A 25 39.43 19.23 25.34
C ASP A 25 40.40 20.39 25.63
N SER A 26 39.99 21.63 25.36
CA SER A 26 40.82 22.82 25.65
C SER A 26 41.10 23.07 27.14
N LEU A 27 40.26 22.53 28.03
CA LEU A 27 40.39 22.65 29.48
C LEU A 27 41.01 21.38 30.12
N ALA A 28 41.14 20.30 29.35
CA ALA A 28 41.65 19.03 29.84
C ALA A 28 43.17 19.11 30.08
N PRO A 29 43.69 18.37 31.07
CA PRO A 29 45.13 18.25 31.27
C PRO A 29 45.80 17.57 30.05
N GLU A 30 47.08 17.86 29.82
CA GLU A 30 47.84 17.50 28.61
C GLU A 30 47.89 15.99 28.27
N ASN A 31 47.54 15.13 29.23
CA ASN A 31 47.51 13.67 29.10
C ASN A 31 46.15 13.09 28.66
N ILE A 32 45.11 13.92 28.47
CA ILE A 32 43.76 13.48 28.06
C ILE A 32 43.36 14.18 26.76
N HIS A 33 43.12 13.40 25.71
CA HIS A 33 42.63 13.90 24.42
C HIS A 33 41.22 13.37 24.12
N LEU A 34 40.24 14.27 24.10
CA LEU A 34 38.83 14.03 23.77
C LEU A 34 38.50 14.31 22.32
N SER A 35 39.40 14.97 21.57
CA SER A 35 39.21 15.33 20.18
C SER A 35 38.80 14.20 19.21
N PRO A 36 39.16 12.90 19.40
CA PRO A 36 38.62 11.80 18.59
C PRO A 36 37.08 11.67 18.66
N LEU A 37 36.45 12.14 19.74
CA LEU A 37 34.99 12.12 19.89
C LEU A 37 34.27 13.07 18.93
N LEU A 38 34.97 14.03 18.30
CA LEU A 38 34.40 14.91 17.28
C LEU A 38 33.85 14.14 16.08
N ALA A 39 34.34 12.91 15.83
CA ALA A 39 33.83 11.99 14.82
C ALA A 39 32.35 11.61 15.01
N VAL A 40 31.83 11.67 16.24
CA VAL A 40 30.45 11.29 16.55
C VAL A 40 29.45 12.29 15.97
N ALA A 41 29.82 13.57 15.88
CA ALA A 41 28.91 14.62 15.40
C ALA A 41 28.50 14.46 13.92
N PRO A 42 29.42 14.31 12.94
CA PRO A 42 29.00 14.08 11.55
C PRO A 42 28.25 12.76 11.38
N ALA A 43 28.60 11.72 12.15
CA ALA A 43 27.89 10.44 12.13
C ALA A 43 26.44 10.55 12.60
N LEU A 44 26.20 11.22 13.75
CA LEU A 44 24.85 11.50 14.24
C LEU A 44 24.07 12.40 13.28
N THR A 45 24.72 13.42 12.72
CA THR A 45 24.09 14.32 11.76
C THR A 45 23.62 13.58 10.51
N ALA A 46 24.42 12.65 9.99
CA ALA A 46 24.06 11.83 8.84
C ALA A 46 22.89 10.88 9.09
N ALA A 47 22.61 10.51 10.34
CA ALA A 47 21.49 9.66 10.70
C ALA A 47 20.16 10.43 10.73
N VAL A 48 20.19 11.73 11.01
CA VAL A 48 18.96 12.54 11.24
C VAL A 48 18.75 13.66 10.22
N SER A 49 19.74 13.98 9.40
CA SER A 49 19.73 15.13 8.49
C SER A 49 20.22 14.80 7.08
N GLY A 50 19.90 15.68 6.14
CA GLY A 50 20.36 15.57 4.76
C GLY A 50 21.86 15.94 4.57
N PRO A 51 22.41 15.68 3.37
CA PRO A 51 23.85 15.77 3.10
C PRO A 51 24.46 17.15 3.34
N ARG A 52 23.69 18.23 3.13
CA ARG A 52 24.18 19.61 3.36
C ARG A 52 24.52 19.86 4.82
N VAL A 53 23.68 19.38 5.74
CA VAL A 53 23.88 19.56 7.19
C VAL A 53 25.00 18.63 7.68
N THR A 54 25.05 17.41 7.16
CA THR A 54 26.14 16.45 7.42
C THR A 54 27.50 16.99 6.98
N ALA A 55 27.58 17.60 5.79
CA ALA A 55 28.78 18.26 5.31
C ALA A 55 29.20 19.41 6.24
N LEU A 56 28.25 20.25 6.66
CA LEU A 56 28.51 21.34 7.59
C LEU A 56 29.05 20.83 8.94
N SER A 57 28.43 19.78 9.50
CA SER A 57 28.90 19.14 10.74
C SER A 57 30.31 18.57 10.59
N GLY A 58 30.61 17.91 9.47
CA GLY A 58 31.96 17.40 9.17
C GLY A 58 33.00 18.51 9.07
N VAL A 59 32.70 19.61 8.36
CA VAL A 59 33.59 20.78 8.25
C VAL A 59 33.83 21.41 9.62
N LEU A 60 32.79 21.56 10.44
CA LEU A 60 32.93 22.13 11.79
C LEU A 60 33.72 21.21 12.72
N ALA A 61 33.54 19.89 12.64
CA ALA A 61 34.30 18.92 13.42
C ALA A 61 35.79 18.94 13.05
N VAL A 62 36.11 18.98 11.75
CA VAL A 62 37.50 19.10 11.26
C VAL A 62 38.10 20.45 11.65
N GLY A 63 37.34 21.54 11.55
CA GLY A 63 37.77 22.87 11.98
C GLY A 63 38.03 22.95 13.49
N ALA A 64 37.17 22.34 14.30
CA ALA A 64 37.36 22.21 15.74
C ALA A 64 38.62 21.42 16.09
N GLN A 65 38.87 20.30 15.40
CA GLN A 65 40.10 19.51 15.56
C GLN A 65 41.34 20.35 15.22
N ALA A 66 41.33 21.06 14.09
CA ALA A 66 42.44 21.95 13.70
C ALA A 66 42.68 23.08 14.71
N PHE A 67 41.61 23.64 15.29
CA PHE A 67 41.70 24.67 16.33
C PHE A 67 42.35 24.12 17.61
N ILE A 68 41.90 22.97 18.09
CA ILE A 68 42.48 22.28 19.27
C ILE A 68 43.98 22.06 19.06
N GLY A 69 44.38 21.57 17.88
CA GLY A 69 45.79 21.29 17.60
C GLY A 69 46.67 22.52 17.48
N GLN A 70 46.14 23.65 17.02
CA GLN A 70 46.93 24.87 16.83
C GLN A 70 47.10 25.68 18.12
N PHE A 71 46.11 25.63 19.02
CA PHE A 71 46.10 26.39 20.28
C PHE A 71 46.37 25.55 21.52
N GLY A 72 46.46 24.22 21.40
CA GLY A 72 46.82 23.31 22.48
C GLY A 72 48.33 23.22 22.75
N SER A 73 48.70 22.44 23.76
CA SER A 73 50.06 22.36 24.30
C SER A 73 51.12 21.78 23.36
N GLU A 74 50.74 21.02 22.33
CA GLU A 74 51.67 20.36 21.39
C GLU A 74 51.25 20.48 19.91
N PRO A 75 51.47 21.64 19.27
CA PRO A 75 51.15 21.84 17.87
C PRO A 75 51.99 20.93 16.95
N GLY A 76 51.33 20.20 16.04
CA GLY A 76 52.01 19.50 14.94
C GLY A 76 52.61 18.14 15.27
N THR A 77 52.19 17.48 16.35
CA THR A 77 52.57 16.08 16.62
C THR A 77 52.00 15.12 15.57
N ALA A 78 52.70 14.00 15.33
CA ALA A 78 52.24 12.96 14.39
C ALA A 78 50.85 12.41 14.75
N ASN A 79 50.51 12.39 16.04
CA ASN A 79 49.19 12.01 16.54
C ASN A 79 48.10 13.02 16.15
N HIS A 80 48.39 14.32 16.22
CA HIS A 80 47.42 15.34 15.81
C HIS A 80 47.16 15.28 14.29
N VAL A 81 48.23 15.13 13.50
CA VAL A 81 48.13 14.98 12.04
C VAL A 81 47.34 13.73 11.67
N SER A 82 47.58 12.59 12.32
CA SER A 82 46.85 11.36 12.05
C SER A 82 45.36 11.46 12.39
N GLN A 83 45.00 12.11 13.50
CA GLN A 83 43.62 12.35 13.91
C GLN A 83 42.88 13.31 12.95
N LEU A 84 43.54 14.37 12.49
CA LEU A 84 42.96 15.31 11.54
C LEU A 84 42.70 14.63 10.18
N ILE A 85 43.66 13.83 9.69
CA ILE A 85 43.48 13.03 8.48
C ILE A 85 42.34 12.03 8.65
N ALA A 86 42.32 11.27 9.76
CA ALA A 86 41.28 10.29 10.05
C ALA A 86 39.89 10.92 10.10
N LEU A 87 39.73 12.06 10.79
CA LEU A 87 38.44 12.77 10.88
C LEU A 87 38.00 13.34 9.54
N THR A 88 38.94 13.83 8.73
CA THR A 88 38.64 14.33 7.38
C THR A 88 38.16 13.21 6.46
N VAL A 89 38.86 12.07 6.46
CA VAL A 89 38.47 10.88 5.68
C VAL A 89 37.12 10.35 6.15
N LEU A 90 36.90 10.23 7.47
CA LEU A 90 35.63 9.78 8.03
C LEU A 90 34.49 10.72 7.66
N SER A 91 34.66 12.03 7.83
CA SER A 91 33.63 13.03 7.51
C SER A 91 33.28 13.01 6.01
N THR A 92 34.28 12.83 5.15
CA THR A 92 34.10 12.70 3.70
C THR A 92 33.31 11.42 3.37
N LEU A 93 33.67 10.29 3.98
CA LEU A 93 32.96 9.02 3.79
C LEU A 93 31.52 9.10 4.28
N VAL A 94 31.27 9.66 5.46
CA VAL A 94 29.94 9.84 6.04
C VAL A 94 29.08 10.74 5.14
N PHE A 95 29.65 11.83 4.63
CA PHE A 95 28.97 12.69 3.65
C PHE A 95 28.63 11.92 2.36
N PHE A 96 29.58 11.15 1.81
CA PHE A 96 29.35 10.37 0.60
C PHE A 96 28.25 9.31 0.79
N VAL A 97 28.27 8.57 1.91
CA VAL A 97 27.21 7.62 2.26
C VAL A 97 25.85 8.32 2.38
N CYS A 98 25.80 9.49 3.03
CA CYS A 98 24.57 10.30 3.15
C CYS A 98 24.07 10.77 1.77
N LEU A 99 24.95 11.19 0.87
CA LEU A 99 24.60 11.55 -0.52
C LEU A 99 24.02 10.37 -1.30
N VAL A 100 24.65 9.19 -1.22
CA VAL A 100 24.18 7.98 -1.91
C VAL A 100 22.83 7.54 -1.37
N ARG A 101 22.64 7.56 -0.04
CA ARG A 101 21.35 7.26 0.60
C ARG A 101 20.26 8.23 0.13
N GLU A 102 20.53 9.54 0.16
CA GLU A 102 19.53 10.52 -0.28
C GLU A 102 19.18 10.40 -1.76
N ARG A 103 20.14 10.10 -2.64
CA ARG A 103 19.87 9.85 -4.06
C ARG A 103 18.98 8.62 -4.25
N ARG A 104 19.31 7.50 -3.60
CA ARG A 104 18.50 6.28 -3.66
C ARG A 104 17.08 6.52 -3.16
N SER A 105 16.91 7.19 -2.01
CA SER A 105 15.59 7.52 -1.49
C SER A 105 14.79 8.41 -2.45
N ARG A 106 15.43 9.38 -3.13
CA ARG A 106 14.75 10.22 -4.13
C ARG A 106 14.33 9.44 -5.37
N GLU A 107 15.19 8.55 -5.87
CA GLU A 107 14.88 7.68 -7.02
C GLU A 107 13.71 6.74 -6.70
N LEU A 108 13.73 6.11 -5.52
CA LEU A 108 12.64 5.26 -5.02
C LEU A 108 11.33 6.04 -4.89
N ASN A 109 11.36 7.22 -4.26
CA ASN A 109 10.17 8.06 -4.09
C ASN A 109 9.58 8.52 -5.44
N GLN A 110 10.43 8.82 -6.43
CA GLN A 110 9.96 9.20 -7.76
C GLN A 110 9.33 8.00 -8.49
N ALA A 111 9.96 6.83 -8.44
CA ALA A 111 9.40 5.61 -9.03
C ALA A 111 8.05 5.25 -8.40
N ARG A 112 7.93 5.36 -7.07
CA ARG A 112 6.68 5.17 -6.33
C ARG A 112 5.58 6.14 -6.77
N SER A 113 5.88 7.43 -6.81
CA SER A 113 4.89 8.44 -7.22
C SER A 113 4.35 8.19 -8.64
N VAL A 114 5.21 7.73 -9.55
CA VAL A 114 4.80 7.30 -10.90
C VAL A 114 3.92 6.05 -10.83
N ALA A 115 4.30 5.05 -10.03
CA ALA A 115 3.54 3.82 -9.88
C ALA A 115 2.16 4.02 -9.24
N GLU A 116 2.05 4.79 -8.16
CA GLU A 116 0.78 5.19 -7.54
C GLU A 116 -0.13 5.93 -8.53
N THR A 117 0.47 6.81 -9.34
CA THR A 117 -0.28 7.53 -10.38
C THR A 117 -0.76 6.56 -11.46
N ALA A 118 0.08 5.64 -11.91
CA ALA A 118 -0.28 4.62 -12.89
C ALA A 118 -1.41 3.72 -12.36
N GLN A 119 -1.30 3.24 -11.12
CA GLN A 119 -2.31 2.43 -10.46
C GLN A 119 -3.65 3.17 -10.35
N ARG A 120 -3.65 4.43 -9.93
CA ARG A 120 -4.87 5.26 -9.89
C ARG A 120 -5.51 5.42 -11.27
N VAL A 121 -4.71 5.54 -12.32
CA VAL A 121 -5.19 5.58 -13.71
C VAL A 121 -5.77 4.23 -14.14
N LEU A 122 -5.16 3.12 -13.72
CA LEU A 122 -5.60 1.76 -14.02
C LEU A 122 -6.92 1.38 -13.34
N LEU A 123 -7.10 1.78 -12.07
CA LEU A 123 -8.33 1.56 -11.30
C LEU A 123 -9.54 2.24 -11.96
N ARG A 124 -9.34 3.37 -12.66
CA ARG A 124 -10.40 4.20 -13.27
C ARG A 124 -11.60 4.36 -12.32
N PRO A 125 -11.51 5.30 -11.36
CA PRO A 125 -12.55 5.56 -10.36
C PRO A 125 -13.98 5.33 -10.85
N PRO A 126 -14.74 4.40 -10.23
CA PRO A 126 -16.14 4.20 -10.53
C PRO A 126 -16.93 5.52 -10.45
N PRO A 127 -17.89 5.75 -11.35
CA PRO A 127 -18.77 6.91 -11.24
C PRO A 127 -19.59 6.81 -9.95
N ARG A 128 -19.93 7.96 -9.35
CA ARG A 128 -20.74 8.02 -8.11
C ARG A 128 -22.14 7.41 -8.27
N ARG A 129 -22.62 7.26 -9.50
CA ARG A 129 -23.89 6.64 -9.84
C ARG A 129 -23.76 5.83 -11.13
N ILE A 130 -24.34 4.63 -11.15
CA ILE A 130 -24.38 3.75 -12.31
C ILE A 130 -25.69 2.95 -12.26
N GLY A 131 -26.54 3.12 -13.28
CA GLY A 131 -27.91 2.59 -13.23
C GLY A 131 -28.65 3.04 -11.95
N PRO A 132 -29.34 2.13 -11.24
CA PRO A 132 -30.02 2.39 -9.97
C PRO A 132 -29.07 2.30 -8.76
N LEU A 133 -27.75 2.28 -8.95
CA LEU A 133 -26.78 2.15 -7.87
C LEU A 133 -26.05 3.47 -7.60
N ARG A 134 -25.83 3.78 -6.33
CA ARG A 134 -24.86 4.80 -5.88
C ARG A 134 -23.61 4.10 -5.39
N VAL A 135 -22.46 4.61 -5.77
CA VAL A 135 -21.17 3.98 -5.51
C VAL A 135 -20.24 4.98 -4.83
N ALA A 136 -19.60 4.55 -3.76
CA ALA A 136 -18.46 5.21 -3.14
C ALA A 136 -17.31 4.21 -3.01
N TRP A 137 -16.08 4.67 -3.11
CA TRP A 137 -14.90 3.81 -3.05
C TRP A 137 -13.76 4.53 -2.33
N LEU A 138 -12.90 3.77 -1.68
CA LEU A 138 -11.67 4.21 -1.03
C LEU A 138 -10.54 3.26 -1.43
N TYR A 139 -9.36 3.83 -1.66
CA TYR A 139 -8.12 3.10 -1.80
C TYR A 139 -7.09 3.75 -0.88
N LEU A 140 -6.57 3.01 0.07
CA LEU A 140 -5.49 3.41 0.96
C LEU A 140 -4.25 2.64 0.56
N SER A 141 -3.13 3.34 0.38
CA SER A 141 -1.87 2.70 0.04
C SER A 141 -1.00 2.49 1.27
N ALA A 142 -0.30 1.37 1.34
CA ALA A 142 0.65 1.08 2.40
C ALA A 142 1.80 2.13 2.43
N GLU A 143 2.26 2.49 3.62
CA GLU A 143 3.35 3.47 3.73
C GLU A 143 4.74 2.86 3.45
N ASP A 144 4.90 1.55 3.68
CA ASP A 144 6.20 0.89 3.58
C ASP A 144 6.81 1.05 2.18
N GLU A 145 8.05 1.56 2.15
CA GLU A 145 8.75 2.07 0.96
C GLU A 145 8.98 1.02 -0.15
N THR A 146 8.58 -0.23 0.08
CA THR A 146 8.76 -1.39 -0.80
C THR A 146 7.47 -1.96 -1.40
N GLU A 147 6.29 -1.54 -0.93
CA GLU A 147 5.04 -2.21 -1.27
C GLU A 147 4.12 -1.26 -2.05
N ILE A 148 3.83 -1.61 -3.30
CA ILE A 148 2.77 -0.99 -4.10
C ILE A 148 1.71 -2.07 -4.28
N GLY A 149 0.46 -1.72 -3.99
CA GLY A 149 -0.60 -2.70 -3.80
C GLY A 149 -1.08 -3.46 -5.01
N GLY A 150 -1.49 -4.70 -4.72
CA GLY A 150 -2.23 -5.59 -5.61
C GLY A 150 -3.74 -5.32 -5.63
N ASP A 151 -4.25 -4.52 -4.69
CA ASP A 151 -5.66 -4.22 -4.54
C ASP A 151 -6.28 -3.63 -5.81
N LEU A 152 -7.40 -4.24 -6.24
CA LEU A 152 -8.13 -3.86 -7.45
C LEU A 152 -9.62 -3.79 -7.21
N PHE A 153 -10.28 -2.85 -7.89
CA PHE A 153 -11.73 -2.83 -8.01
C PHE A 153 -12.17 -2.12 -9.28
N ALA A 154 -13.33 -2.52 -9.80
CA ALA A 154 -13.98 -1.83 -10.90
C ALA A 154 -15.49 -2.06 -10.88
N VAL A 155 -16.21 -1.14 -11.52
CA VAL A 155 -17.65 -1.26 -11.76
C VAL A 155 -17.92 -0.94 -13.23
N ALA A 156 -18.70 -1.78 -13.90
CA ALA A 156 -19.03 -1.64 -15.31
C ALA A 156 -20.50 -2.00 -15.56
N ARG A 157 -21.04 -1.57 -16.71
CA ARG A 157 -22.36 -2.02 -17.16
C ARG A 157 -22.23 -3.37 -17.84
N GLY A 158 -23.12 -4.28 -17.48
CA GLY A 158 -23.29 -5.57 -18.12
C GLY A 158 -24.27 -5.52 -19.30
N PRO A 159 -24.41 -6.64 -20.02
CA PRO A 159 -25.56 -6.86 -20.89
C PRO A 159 -26.87 -6.73 -20.10
N ASP A 160 -27.98 -6.47 -20.81
CA ASP A 160 -29.34 -6.38 -20.25
C ASP A 160 -29.54 -5.32 -19.15
N CYS A 161 -28.71 -4.28 -19.17
CA CYS A 161 -28.73 -3.21 -18.17
C CYS A 161 -28.41 -3.69 -16.75
N GLY A 162 -27.65 -4.76 -16.54
CA GLY A 162 -27.07 -5.07 -15.22
C GLY A 162 -25.88 -4.16 -14.86
N THR A 163 -25.58 -3.99 -13.58
CA THR A 163 -24.27 -3.47 -13.14
C THR A 163 -23.41 -4.60 -12.63
N ARG A 164 -22.16 -4.67 -13.07
CA ARG A 164 -21.17 -5.63 -12.57
C ARG A 164 -20.13 -4.93 -11.75
N ALA A 165 -19.70 -5.57 -10.67
CA ALA A 165 -18.60 -5.09 -9.84
C ALA A 165 -17.57 -6.20 -9.64
N ILE A 166 -16.30 -5.80 -9.51
CA ILE A 166 -15.21 -6.65 -9.08
C ILE A 166 -14.44 -5.92 -7.99
N ILE A 167 -14.06 -6.66 -6.96
CA ILE A 167 -12.99 -6.28 -6.02
C ILE A 167 -12.06 -7.47 -5.89
N GLY A 168 -10.78 -7.24 -5.63
CA GLY A 168 -9.81 -8.30 -5.48
C GLY A 168 -8.49 -7.79 -4.93
N ASP A 169 -7.64 -8.74 -4.58
CA ASP A 169 -6.25 -8.51 -4.20
C ASP A 169 -5.35 -9.50 -4.94
N VAL A 170 -4.26 -8.98 -5.48
CA VAL A 170 -3.22 -9.75 -6.19
C VAL A 170 -2.19 -10.19 -5.16
N ARG A 171 -1.96 -11.49 -5.05
CA ARG A 171 -0.87 -11.98 -4.21
C ARG A 171 0.48 -11.57 -4.78
N GLY A 172 1.22 -10.83 -3.98
CA GLY A 172 2.53 -10.29 -4.33
C GLY A 172 2.53 -8.78 -4.18
N HIS A 173 3.73 -8.20 -4.09
CA HIS A 173 3.90 -6.77 -3.84
C HIS A 173 4.75 -6.10 -4.92
N GLY A 174 4.50 -4.81 -5.15
CA GLY A 174 5.34 -3.98 -6.01
C GLY A 174 4.84 -3.88 -7.45
N LEU A 175 5.74 -3.68 -8.40
CA LEU A 175 5.33 -3.33 -9.78
C LEU A 175 4.69 -4.48 -10.55
N ALA A 176 5.00 -5.73 -10.21
CA ALA A 176 4.44 -6.92 -10.87
C ALA A 176 2.93 -7.05 -10.60
N SER A 177 2.50 -6.82 -9.35
CA SER A 177 1.09 -6.89 -8.96
C SER A 177 0.22 -5.86 -9.68
N ILE A 178 0.76 -4.66 -9.97
CA ILE A 178 0.08 -3.64 -10.79
C ILE A 178 -0.20 -4.15 -12.21
N GLY A 179 0.75 -4.89 -12.80
CA GLY A 179 0.61 -5.49 -14.12
C GLY A 179 -0.53 -6.52 -14.15
N GLU A 180 -0.55 -7.42 -13.17
CA GLU A 180 -1.58 -8.45 -13.01
C GLU A 180 -2.97 -7.84 -12.74
N ALA A 181 -3.06 -6.85 -11.85
CA ALA A 181 -4.27 -6.09 -11.61
C ALA A 181 -4.77 -5.43 -12.90
N SER A 182 -3.86 -4.89 -13.73
CA SER A 182 -4.22 -4.28 -15.02
C SER A 182 -4.84 -5.29 -15.99
N VAL A 183 -4.30 -6.51 -16.03
CA VAL A 183 -4.81 -7.59 -16.87
C VAL A 183 -6.23 -7.96 -16.44
N VAL A 184 -6.46 -8.18 -15.14
CA VAL A 184 -7.80 -8.51 -14.62
C VAL A 184 -8.78 -7.36 -14.86
N LEU A 185 -8.40 -6.12 -14.56
CA LEU A 185 -9.30 -4.97 -14.75
C LEU A 185 -9.61 -4.73 -16.23
N GLY A 186 -8.66 -4.97 -17.12
CA GLY A 186 -8.86 -4.93 -18.57
C GLY A 186 -9.83 -6.02 -19.05
N ALA A 187 -9.57 -7.26 -18.65
CA ALA A 187 -10.42 -8.41 -18.95
C ALA A 187 -11.83 -8.25 -18.37
N PHE A 188 -11.95 -7.72 -17.15
CA PHE A 188 -13.24 -7.44 -16.50
C PHE A 188 -14.04 -6.42 -17.28
N ARG A 189 -13.44 -5.29 -17.66
CA ARG A 189 -14.17 -4.23 -18.36
C ARG A 189 -14.70 -4.67 -19.71
N GLU A 190 -13.91 -5.46 -20.45
CA GLU A 190 -14.35 -6.01 -21.73
C GLU A 190 -15.35 -7.16 -21.53
N GLY A 191 -15.01 -8.12 -20.67
CA GLY A 191 -15.83 -9.28 -20.38
C GLY A 191 -17.19 -8.92 -19.78
N ALA A 192 -17.24 -7.86 -18.97
CA ALA A 192 -18.47 -7.33 -18.39
C ALA A 192 -19.51 -7.04 -19.48
N HIS A 193 -19.11 -6.59 -20.67
CA HIS A 193 -20.03 -6.31 -21.78
C HIS A 193 -20.29 -7.54 -22.66
N ARG A 194 -19.32 -8.47 -22.77
CA ARG A 194 -19.41 -9.61 -23.71
C ARG A 194 -20.15 -10.82 -23.18
N HIS A 195 -20.04 -11.11 -21.89
CA HIS A 195 -20.58 -12.34 -21.31
C HIS A 195 -21.95 -12.08 -20.70
N ALA A 196 -23.00 -12.81 -21.13
CA ALA A 196 -24.33 -12.66 -20.55
C ALA A 196 -24.39 -13.14 -19.09
N ALA A 197 -23.79 -14.29 -18.78
CA ALA A 197 -23.83 -14.89 -17.45
C ALA A 197 -22.52 -14.67 -16.66
N LEU A 198 -22.64 -14.54 -15.35
CA LEU A 198 -21.51 -14.31 -14.43
C LEU A 198 -20.44 -15.42 -14.45
N PRO A 199 -20.76 -16.73 -14.53
CA PRO A 199 -19.74 -17.79 -14.66
C PRO A 199 -18.87 -17.66 -15.91
N GLY A 200 -19.46 -17.23 -17.03
CA GLY A 200 -18.73 -17.02 -18.28
C GLY A 200 -17.73 -15.87 -18.18
N LEU A 201 -18.10 -14.81 -17.44
CA LEU A 201 -17.18 -13.70 -17.15
C LEU A 201 -16.00 -14.19 -16.29
N VAL A 202 -16.26 -14.88 -15.18
CA VAL A 202 -15.19 -15.35 -14.29
C VAL A 202 -14.25 -16.32 -15.00
N THR A 203 -14.78 -17.20 -15.85
CA THR A 203 -13.94 -18.09 -16.69
C THR A 203 -13.02 -17.29 -17.61
N ALA A 204 -13.54 -16.25 -18.27
CA ALA A 204 -12.72 -15.40 -19.15
C ALA A 204 -11.66 -14.59 -18.38
N LEU A 205 -11.96 -14.18 -17.14
CA LEU A 205 -11.00 -13.54 -16.25
C LEU A 205 -9.85 -14.50 -15.89
N ASP A 206 -10.18 -15.71 -15.43
CA ASP A 206 -9.20 -16.74 -15.07
C ASP A 206 -8.29 -17.11 -16.24
N GLU A 207 -8.88 -17.32 -17.43
CA GLU A 207 -8.09 -17.57 -18.66
C GLU A 207 -7.18 -16.39 -19.01
N SER A 208 -7.62 -15.15 -18.78
CA SER A 208 -6.80 -13.97 -19.04
C SER A 208 -5.61 -13.87 -18.09
N VAL A 209 -5.82 -14.22 -16.82
CA VAL A 209 -4.74 -14.28 -15.82
C VAL A 209 -3.77 -15.40 -16.20
N CYS A 210 -4.25 -16.63 -16.39
CA CYS A 210 -3.40 -17.77 -16.75
C CYS A 210 -2.54 -17.50 -17.99
N ARG A 211 -3.12 -16.97 -19.07
CA ARG A 211 -2.37 -16.63 -20.29
C ARG A 211 -1.26 -15.61 -20.02
N ASN A 212 -1.52 -14.61 -19.18
CA ASN A 212 -0.52 -13.58 -18.89
C ASN A 212 0.60 -14.11 -17.99
N LEU A 213 0.28 -14.97 -17.03
CA LEU A 213 1.27 -15.62 -16.17
C LEU A 213 2.20 -16.54 -16.96
N GLU A 214 1.68 -17.30 -17.92
CA GLU A 214 2.49 -18.13 -18.83
C GLU A 214 3.50 -17.30 -19.64
N ASP A 215 3.11 -16.11 -20.11
CA ASP A 215 3.97 -15.19 -20.87
C ASP A 215 5.09 -14.56 -20.00
N VAL A 216 4.90 -14.48 -18.68
CA VAL A 216 5.83 -13.83 -17.73
C VAL A 216 6.73 -14.84 -16.99
N ALA A 217 6.32 -16.12 -16.92
CA ALA A 217 7.03 -17.20 -16.22
C ALA A 217 8.43 -17.55 -16.78
N ASP A 218 8.82 -17.04 -17.95
CA ASP A 218 10.18 -17.19 -18.49
C ASP A 218 11.18 -16.15 -17.91
N THR A 219 10.73 -15.28 -17.02
CA THR A 219 11.60 -14.35 -16.31
C THR A 219 12.15 -15.00 -15.04
N ARG A 220 13.46 -15.25 -15.04
CA ARG A 220 14.24 -15.90 -13.97
C ARG A 220 14.22 -15.19 -12.59
N TYR A 221 13.35 -14.21 -12.39
CA TYR A 221 13.39 -13.22 -11.30
C TYR A 221 12.17 -13.26 -10.35
N ASP A 222 11.12 -14.03 -10.63
CA ASP A 222 9.99 -14.16 -9.70
C ASP A 222 9.42 -15.60 -9.67
N PRO A 223 9.83 -16.44 -8.70
CA PRO A 223 9.27 -17.78 -8.50
C PRO A 223 7.95 -17.78 -7.68
N GLY A 224 7.30 -16.62 -7.52
CA GLY A 224 6.09 -16.47 -6.71
C GLY A 224 4.86 -17.21 -7.23
N GLU A 225 3.95 -17.56 -6.32
CA GLU A 225 2.60 -18.03 -6.67
C GLU A 225 1.76 -16.80 -7.08
N HIS A 226 1.67 -16.54 -8.39
CA HIS A 226 0.89 -15.44 -8.92
C HIS A 226 -0.60 -15.84 -9.00
N PHE A 227 -1.41 -15.32 -8.09
CA PHE A 227 -2.85 -15.53 -8.10
C PHE A 227 -3.59 -14.33 -7.52
N ILE A 228 -4.87 -14.25 -7.87
CA ILE A 228 -5.69 -13.08 -7.55
C ILE A 228 -6.93 -13.55 -6.83
N THR A 229 -7.10 -13.11 -5.59
CA THR A 229 -8.38 -13.28 -4.89
C THR A 229 -9.35 -12.27 -5.48
N ALA A 230 -10.57 -12.68 -5.81
CA ALA A 230 -11.55 -11.78 -6.40
C ALA A 230 -12.99 -12.10 -5.98
N LEU A 231 -13.80 -11.08 -5.82
CA LEU A 231 -15.24 -11.18 -5.69
C LEU A 231 -15.87 -10.46 -6.88
N VAL A 232 -16.64 -11.19 -7.67
CA VAL A 232 -17.33 -10.66 -8.85
C VAL A 232 -18.84 -10.71 -8.62
N LEU A 233 -19.51 -9.59 -8.88
CA LEU A 233 -20.95 -9.41 -8.66
C LEU A 233 -21.66 -9.08 -9.97
N ASP A 234 -22.89 -9.59 -10.12
CA ASP A 234 -23.89 -9.09 -11.07
C ASP A 234 -25.09 -8.52 -10.31
N LEU A 235 -25.41 -7.26 -10.57
CA LEU A 235 -26.42 -6.47 -9.85
C LEU A 235 -27.47 -5.97 -10.86
N PRO A 236 -28.57 -6.71 -11.06
CA PRO A 236 -29.59 -6.37 -12.04
C PRO A 236 -30.37 -5.10 -11.71
N ASP A 237 -30.66 -4.29 -12.73
CA ASP A 237 -31.42 -3.03 -12.57
C ASP A 237 -32.91 -3.24 -12.28
N ASP A 238 -33.47 -4.36 -12.76
CA ASP A 238 -34.89 -4.70 -12.67
C ASP A 238 -35.32 -5.20 -11.28
N GLY A 239 -34.37 -5.42 -10.37
CA GLY A 239 -34.64 -5.91 -9.02
C GLY A 239 -34.75 -7.42 -8.94
N SER A 240 -34.37 -8.14 -10.00
CA SER A 240 -34.06 -9.57 -9.90
C SER A 240 -32.88 -9.82 -8.94
N GLN A 241 -32.71 -11.07 -8.53
CA GLN A 241 -31.69 -11.43 -7.54
C GLN A 241 -30.29 -11.07 -8.04
N ALA A 242 -29.51 -10.44 -7.16
CA ALA A 242 -28.11 -10.23 -7.40
C ALA A 242 -27.35 -11.56 -7.29
N GLU A 243 -26.27 -11.67 -8.04
CA GLU A 243 -25.43 -12.86 -8.06
C GLU A 243 -24.00 -12.51 -7.69
N MET A 244 -23.31 -13.43 -7.01
CA MET A 244 -21.89 -13.32 -6.74
C MET A 244 -21.14 -14.62 -7.04
N ILE A 245 -19.88 -14.48 -7.41
CA ILE A 245 -18.89 -15.56 -7.43
C ILE A 245 -17.69 -15.07 -6.62
N ASN A 246 -17.36 -15.80 -5.56
CA ASN A 246 -16.22 -15.51 -4.71
C ASN A 246 -15.06 -16.46 -5.07
N CYS A 247 -13.96 -15.91 -5.57
CA CYS A 247 -12.72 -16.58 -5.95
C CYS A 247 -11.67 -16.41 -4.84
N GLY A 248 -11.97 -16.91 -3.64
CA GLY A 248 -11.07 -16.86 -2.48
C GLY A 248 -10.89 -15.50 -1.80
N HIS A 249 -11.81 -14.55 -2.02
CA HIS A 249 -11.79 -13.21 -1.47
C HIS A 249 -12.63 -13.09 -0.17
N PRO A 250 -12.41 -12.09 0.71
CA PRO A 250 -13.28 -11.86 1.85
C PRO A 250 -14.76 -11.67 1.45
N PRO A 251 -15.72 -12.22 2.24
CA PRO A 251 -17.14 -12.11 1.93
C PRO A 251 -17.64 -10.67 2.13
N PRO A 252 -18.52 -10.14 1.25
CA PRO A 252 -19.02 -8.78 1.40
C PRO A 252 -20.04 -8.68 2.54
N LEU A 253 -20.26 -7.46 3.04
CA LEU A 253 -21.27 -7.18 4.05
C LEU A 253 -22.52 -6.56 3.39
N LEU A 254 -23.69 -7.14 3.66
CA LEU A 254 -24.98 -6.54 3.33
C LEU A 254 -25.54 -5.83 4.55
N VAL A 255 -25.84 -4.54 4.40
CA VAL A 255 -26.45 -3.71 5.42
C VAL A 255 -27.90 -3.43 5.02
N ARG A 256 -28.84 -3.91 5.85
CA ARG A 256 -30.29 -3.72 5.69
C ARG A 256 -30.89 -3.32 7.03
N ASP A 257 -31.63 -2.23 7.08
CA ASP A 257 -32.29 -1.75 8.32
C ASP A 257 -31.38 -1.70 9.56
N ARG A 258 -30.09 -1.36 9.36
CA ARG A 258 -29.00 -1.35 10.37
C ARG A 258 -28.53 -2.73 10.85
N GLU A 259 -29.06 -3.81 10.31
CA GLU A 259 -28.51 -5.15 10.49
C GLU A 259 -27.44 -5.41 9.43
N VAL A 260 -26.34 -6.02 9.87
CA VAL A 260 -25.22 -6.39 9.01
C VAL A 260 -25.20 -7.90 8.85
N THR A 261 -25.29 -8.36 7.60
CA THR A 261 -25.20 -9.77 7.23
C THR A 261 -23.94 -10.01 6.41
N VAL A 262 -23.13 -10.99 6.81
CA VAL A 262 -21.98 -11.43 6.01
C VAL A 262 -22.50 -12.37 4.92
N LEU A 263 -22.29 -12.02 3.65
CA LEU A 263 -22.70 -12.86 2.52
C LEU A 263 -21.60 -13.90 2.23
N SER A 264 -21.63 -15.02 2.93
CA SER A 264 -20.69 -16.12 2.66
C SER A 264 -21.08 -16.89 1.41
N ALA A 265 -20.10 -17.15 0.54
CA ALA A 265 -20.29 -18.03 -0.61
C ALA A 265 -20.48 -19.48 -0.16
N SER A 266 -21.49 -20.16 -0.72
CA SER A 266 -21.79 -21.55 -0.36
C SER A 266 -20.68 -22.51 -0.82
N ARG A 267 -20.07 -22.17 -1.97
CA ARG A 267 -18.95 -22.90 -2.58
C ARG A 267 -18.01 -21.90 -3.26
N PRO A 268 -17.01 -21.36 -2.54
CA PRO A 268 -16.01 -20.48 -3.14
C PRO A 268 -15.28 -21.17 -4.29
N ALA A 269 -15.03 -20.43 -5.36
CA ALA A 269 -14.11 -20.82 -6.41
C ALA A 269 -12.65 -20.62 -5.95
N PRO A 270 -11.67 -21.33 -6.53
CA PRO A 270 -10.26 -21.01 -6.33
C PRO A 270 -9.94 -19.58 -6.76
N PRO A 271 -8.90 -18.95 -6.19
CA PRO A 271 -8.34 -17.70 -6.73
C PRO A 271 -8.01 -17.81 -8.22
N LEU A 272 -8.17 -16.69 -8.93
CA LEU A 272 -7.88 -16.61 -10.35
C LEU A 272 -6.40 -16.89 -10.60
N GLY A 273 -6.09 -17.66 -11.63
CA GLY A 273 -4.72 -18.06 -11.99
C GLY A 273 -4.28 -19.42 -11.43
N LEU A 274 -4.94 -19.94 -10.39
CA LEU A 274 -4.59 -21.25 -9.81
C LEU A 274 -5.23 -22.44 -10.52
N TYR A 275 -6.27 -22.21 -11.32
CA TYR A 275 -7.03 -23.29 -11.94
C TYR A 275 -6.22 -24.02 -13.05
N GLY A 276 -5.40 -23.28 -13.80
CA GLY A 276 -4.49 -23.84 -14.81
C GLY A 276 -3.41 -24.75 -14.23
N GLY A 277 -2.94 -24.48 -13.00
CA GLY A 277 -1.88 -25.26 -12.33
C GLY A 277 -2.36 -26.50 -11.58
N LEU A 278 -3.61 -26.51 -11.09
CA LEU A 278 -4.18 -27.65 -10.34
C LEU A 278 -4.64 -28.80 -11.25
N SER A 279 -4.89 -28.53 -12.53
CA SER A 279 -5.22 -29.54 -13.52
C SER A 279 -3.94 -30.16 -14.09
N GLY A 280 -3.36 -31.16 -13.42
CA GLY A 280 -2.14 -31.88 -13.82
C GLY A 280 -2.25 -32.65 -15.15
N SER A 281 -2.50 -31.95 -16.27
CA SER A 281 -2.85 -32.52 -17.57
C SER A 281 -1.95 -32.02 -18.71
N GLY A 282 -0.63 -31.92 -18.51
CA GLY A 282 0.32 -31.67 -19.60
C GLY A 282 0.06 -30.40 -20.43
N PRO A 283 0.79 -30.20 -21.54
CA PRO A 283 0.56 -29.07 -22.44
C PRO A 283 -0.68 -29.35 -23.30
N GLY A 284 -1.84 -28.93 -22.81
CA GLY A 284 -3.12 -28.97 -23.51
C GLY A 284 -4.15 -28.11 -22.76
N PRO A 285 -5.21 -27.62 -23.42
CA PRO A 285 -6.24 -26.83 -22.76
C PRO A 285 -6.96 -27.73 -21.75
N GLY A 286 -6.64 -27.56 -20.46
CA GLY A 286 -7.35 -28.22 -19.37
C GLY A 286 -8.85 -27.86 -19.39
N PRO A 287 -9.71 -28.65 -18.71
CA PRO A 287 -11.13 -28.36 -18.63
C PRO A 287 -11.33 -27.07 -17.83
N GLY A 288 -11.40 -25.92 -18.52
CA GLY A 288 -11.45 -24.59 -17.91
C GLY A 288 -12.52 -24.43 -16.82
N LEU A 289 -12.36 -23.38 -16.00
CA LEU A 289 -13.14 -23.07 -14.81
C LEU A 289 -14.68 -23.13 -15.00
N GLY A 290 -15.18 -23.00 -16.24
CA GLY A 290 -16.58 -22.81 -16.57
C GLY A 290 -17.57 -23.96 -16.28
N ALA A 291 -17.13 -25.20 -16.06
CA ALA A 291 -18.06 -26.33 -15.89
C ALA A 291 -18.65 -26.45 -14.46
N ASP A 292 -17.92 -26.00 -13.43
CA ASP A 292 -18.29 -26.18 -12.02
C ASP A 292 -18.54 -24.88 -11.24
N LEU A 293 -18.37 -23.72 -11.88
CA LEU A 293 -18.68 -22.43 -11.28
C LEU A 293 -20.18 -22.31 -10.95
N ARG A 294 -20.47 -22.03 -9.69
CA ARG A 294 -21.83 -21.74 -9.21
C ARG A 294 -21.91 -20.31 -8.73
N THR A 295 -23.05 -19.68 -9.01
CA THR A 295 -23.38 -18.36 -8.48
C THR A 295 -24.11 -18.51 -7.15
N ASP A 296 -23.75 -17.68 -6.18
CA ASP A 296 -24.53 -17.47 -4.97
C ASP A 296 -25.48 -16.28 -5.19
N GLN A 297 -26.76 -16.47 -4.90
CA GLN A 297 -27.79 -15.45 -5.12
C GLN A 297 -28.14 -14.75 -3.80
N PHE A 298 -28.42 -13.44 -3.87
CA PHE A 298 -28.87 -12.64 -2.75
C PHE A 298 -29.82 -11.53 -3.19
N ALA A 299 -30.66 -11.07 -2.26
CA ALA A 299 -31.54 -9.93 -2.49
C ALA A 299 -30.82 -8.62 -2.18
N LEU A 300 -30.84 -7.69 -3.11
CA LEU A 300 -30.36 -6.31 -2.92
C LEU A 300 -31.52 -5.34 -3.18
N GLU A 301 -32.24 -5.01 -2.12
CA GLU A 301 -33.45 -4.20 -2.15
C GLU A 301 -33.14 -2.70 -2.12
N PRO A 302 -34.04 -1.83 -2.60
CA PRO A 302 -33.86 -0.38 -2.48
C PRO A 302 -33.63 0.08 -1.04
N GLY A 303 -32.51 0.77 -0.80
CA GLY A 303 -32.05 1.20 0.51
C GLY A 303 -30.93 0.31 1.08
N ASP A 304 -30.77 -0.91 0.58
CA ASP A 304 -29.68 -1.80 1.00
C ASP A 304 -28.32 -1.25 0.56
N ILE A 305 -27.32 -1.45 1.42
CA ILE A 305 -25.93 -1.10 1.16
C ILE A 305 -25.07 -2.36 1.19
N LEU A 306 -24.30 -2.57 0.13
CA LEU A 306 -23.29 -3.60 0.04
C LEU A 306 -21.90 -2.99 0.29
N VAL A 307 -21.11 -3.58 1.18
CA VAL A 307 -19.73 -3.18 1.49
C VAL A 307 -18.81 -4.30 1.05
N LEU A 308 -18.02 -4.04 0.01
CA LEU A 308 -16.94 -4.90 -0.45
C LEU A 308 -15.62 -4.32 0.03
N TYR A 309 -14.68 -5.19 0.40
CA TYR A 309 -13.40 -4.79 0.98
C TYR A 309 -12.33 -5.85 0.73
N THR A 310 -11.07 -5.43 0.68
CA THR A 310 -9.89 -6.31 0.63
C THR A 310 -9.43 -6.69 2.04
N ASP A 311 -8.57 -7.69 2.16
CA ASP A 311 -8.08 -8.18 3.44
C ASP A 311 -7.31 -7.12 4.23
N GLY A 312 -6.59 -6.20 3.57
CA GLY A 312 -5.92 -5.06 4.23
C GLY A 312 -6.83 -4.20 5.13
N VAL A 313 -8.16 -4.24 4.93
CA VAL A 313 -9.12 -3.59 5.84
C VAL A 313 -9.32 -4.37 7.13
N ILE A 314 -9.53 -5.69 7.04
CA ILE A 314 -9.84 -6.54 8.21
C ILE A 314 -8.58 -7.05 8.91
N GLU A 315 -7.46 -7.13 8.19
CA GLU A 315 -6.16 -7.50 8.71
C GLU A 315 -5.40 -6.31 9.32
N ALA A 316 -5.89 -5.09 9.14
CA ALA A 316 -5.40 -3.91 9.82
C ALA A 316 -5.40 -4.10 11.35
N ARG A 317 -4.27 -3.79 11.98
CA ARG A 317 -4.04 -4.07 13.41
C ARG A 317 -3.98 -2.79 14.23
N SER A 318 -4.54 -2.85 15.43
CA SER A 318 -4.30 -1.83 16.44
C SER A 318 -2.85 -1.90 16.97
N PRO A 319 -2.37 -0.89 17.72
CA PRO A 319 -1.07 -0.95 18.38
C PRO A 319 -0.88 -2.17 19.29
N GLU A 320 -1.98 -2.74 19.80
CA GLU A 320 -2.02 -3.98 20.60
C GLU A 320 -2.07 -5.26 19.75
N GLY A 321 -2.10 -5.14 18.41
CA GLY A 321 -2.09 -6.26 17.48
C GLY A 321 -3.47 -6.86 17.16
N VAL A 322 -4.57 -6.16 17.50
CA VAL A 322 -5.93 -6.66 17.29
C VAL A 322 -6.44 -6.29 15.90
N PHE A 323 -6.98 -7.27 15.17
CA PHE A 323 -7.61 -7.08 13.86
C PHE A 323 -8.82 -6.14 13.91
N TYR A 324 -9.03 -5.38 12.84
CA TYR A 324 -10.12 -4.42 12.75
C TYR A 324 -11.48 -5.14 12.58
N PRO A 325 -12.42 -4.98 13.52
CA PRO A 325 -13.69 -5.71 13.51
C PRO A 325 -14.72 -5.04 12.60
N LEU A 326 -14.47 -5.02 11.28
CA LEU A 326 -15.24 -4.24 10.30
C LEU A 326 -16.76 -4.44 10.41
N ALA A 327 -17.24 -5.69 10.48
CA ALA A 327 -18.68 -5.99 10.54
C ALA A 327 -19.35 -5.40 11.80
N GLU A 328 -18.68 -5.50 12.94
CA GLU A 328 -19.15 -4.93 14.21
C GLU A 328 -19.19 -3.39 14.14
N ARG A 329 -18.15 -2.77 13.58
CA ARG A 329 -18.08 -1.31 13.40
C ARG A 329 -19.19 -0.81 12.48
N VAL A 330 -19.36 -1.43 11.32
CA VAL A 330 -20.40 -1.07 10.34
C VAL A 330 -21.79 -1.14 10.95
N ALA A 331 -22.07 -2.14 11.81
CA ALA A 331 -23.37 -2.26 12.48
C ALA A 331 -23.69 -1.08 13.43
N THR A 332 -22.66 -0.40 13.95
CA THR A 332 -22.84 0.77 14.82
C THR A 332 -23.07 2.07 14.02
N PHE A 333 -22.64 2.12 12.77
CA PHE A 333 -22.71 3.34 11.96
C PHE A 333 -24.10 3.56 11.36
N PRO A 334 -24.60 4.81 11.30
CA PRO A 334 -25.81 5.10 10.55
C PRO A 334 -25.55 4.93 9.05
N ALA A 335 -26.18 3.94 8.44
CA ALA A 335 -26.10 3.65 7.02
C ALA A 335 -27.07 4.52 6.21
N THR A 336 -26.78 5.81 6.05
CA THR A 336 -27.64 6.75 5.30
C THR A 336 -27.21 6.96 3.85
N HIS A 337 -25.91 6.89 3.55
CA HIS A 337 -25.37 7.13 2.22
C HIS A 337 -23.99 6.46 2.07
N PRO A 338 -23.64 5.87 0.89
CA PRO A 338 -22.37 5.18 0.66
C PRO A 338 -21.13 5.97 1.06
N ALA A 339 -21.07 7.24 0.65
CA ALA A 339 -19.91 8.09 0.94
C ALA A 339 -19.77 8.39 2.44
N ASP A 340 -20.88 8.51 3.17
CA ASP A 340 -20.85 8.80 4.60
C ASP A 340 -20.41 7.56 5.39
N LEU A 341 -20.92 6.38 5.01
CA LEU A 341 -20.49 5.12 5.59
C LEU A 341 -19.00 4.87 5.33
N LEU A 342 -18.56 5.05 4.08
CA LEU A 342 -17.16 4.91 3.68
C LEU A 342 -16.24 5.84 4.49
N ASN A 343 -16.59 7.12 4.64
CA ASN A 343 -15.81 8.08 5.42
C ASN A 343 -15.75 7.70 6.91
N ARG A 344 -16.82 7.14 7.47
CA ARG A 344 -16.82 6.64 8.85
C ARG A 344 -15.92 5.43 9.02
N ILE A 345 -16.00 4.46 8.10
CA ILE A 345 -15.11 3.30 8.11
C ILE A 345 -13.65 3.75 7.99
N HIS A 346 -13.36 4.70 7.09
CA HIS A 346 -12.01 5.24 6.94
C HIS A 346 -11.48 5.87 8.22
N HIS A 347 -12.24 6.77 8.85
CA HIS A 347 -11.78 7.42 10.09
C HIS A 347 -11.62 6.41 11.23
N ASP A 348 -12.58 5.50 11.44
CA ASP A 348 -12.49 4.48 12.50
C ASP A 348 -11.34 3.49 12.25
N LEU A 349 -11.03 3.16 10.99
CA LEU A 349 -9.89 2.34 10.60
C LEU A 349 -8.55 3.02 10.95
N ILE A 350 -8.37 4.29 10.57
CA ILE A 350 -7.14 5.04 10.88
C ILE A 350 -6.99 5.23 12.39
N ASP A 351 -8.08 5.54 13.09
CA ASP A 351 -8.07 5.66 14.56
C ASP A 351 -7.75 4.32 15.23
N HIS A 352 -8.21 3.19 14.68
CA HIS A 352 -7.90 1.85 15.18
C HIS A 352 -6.43 1.49 15.00
N ILE A 353 -5.83 1.80 13.86
CA ILE A 353 -4.41 1.55 13.56
C ILE A 353 -3.50 2.46 14.41
N GLY A 354 -3.91 3.70 14.65
CA GLY A 354 -3.10 4.71 15.36
C GLY A 354 -1.92 5.25 14.54
N GLY A 355 -1.97 5.08 13.21
CA GLY A 355 -0.91 5.41 12.26
C GLY A 355 -1.36 5.20 10.81
N GLU A 356 -0.40 4.95 9.93
CA GLU A 356 -0.67 4.66 8.52
C GLU A 356 -0.85 3.14 8.28
N PRO A 357 -1.57 2.73 7.23
CA PRO A 357 -1.79 1.32 6.91
C PRO A 357 -0.47 0.59 6.61
N VAL A 358 -0.38 -0.65 7.10
CA VAL A 358 0.76 -1.55 6.83
C VAL A 358 0.61 -2.24 5.48
N ASP A 359 -0.62 -2.46 5.03
CA ASP A 359 -0.96 -3.09 3.75
C ASP A 359 -1.92 -2.19 2.97
N ASP A 360 -2.02 -2.38 1.66
CA ASP A 360 -3.00 -1.69 0.84
C ASP A 360 -4.41 -2.13 1.23
N ALA A 361 -5.35 -1.18 1.18
CA ALA A 361 -6.72 -1.43 1.59
C ALA A 361 -7.70 -0.73 0.64
N ALA A 362 -8.55 -1.52 -0.01
CA ALA A 362 -9.61 -1.05 -0.87
C ALA A 362 -10.99 -1.32 -0.26
N LEU A 363 -11.89 -0.34 -0.41
CA LEU A 363 -13.30 -0.48 -0.08
C LEU A 363 -14.16 0.01 -1.25
N LEU A 364 -15.24 -0.71 -1.51
CA LEU A 364 -16.28 -0.35 -2.46
C LEU A 364 -17.64 -0.47 -1.77
N VAL A 365 -18.36 0.64 -1.66
CA VAL A 365 -19.67 0.72 -1.01
C VAL A 365 -20.72 1.04 -2.06
N ILE A 366 -21.73 0.16 -2.19
CA ILE A 366 -22.75 0.21 -3.22
C ILE A 366 -24.13 0.28 -2.54
N GLU A 367 -24.89 1.35 -2.76
CA GLU A 367 -26.29 1.48 -2.33
C GLU A 367 -27.23 1.23 -3.51
N ARG A 368 -28.24 0.40 -3.31
CA ARG A 368 -29.36 0.27 -4.25
C ARG A 368 -30.32 1.43 -4.03
N THR A 369 -30.45 2.33 -5.01
CA THR A 369 -31.42 3.42 -4.94
C THR A 369 -32.82 2.95 -5.32
N GLN A 370 -33.84 3.63 -4.82
CA GLN A 370 -35.18 3.53 -5.40
C GLN A 370 -35.10 3.89 -6.88
N ALA A 371 -35.57 3.00 -7.76
CA ALA A 371 -35.51 3.20 -9.20
C ALA A 371 -36.19 4.53 -9.56
N HIS A 372 -35.40 5.52 -9.94
CA HIS A 372 -35.91 6.75 -10.52
C HIS A 372 -35.86 6.54 -12.03
N TYR A 373 -36.96 6.11 -12.62
CA TYR A 373 -37.15 6.22 -14.07
C TYR A 373 -37.18 7.73 -14.38
N PRO A 374 -36.17 8.30 -15.07
CA PRO A 374 -36.36 9.60 -15.67
C PRO A 374 -37.33 9.38 -16.84
N TYR A 375 -38.50 10.00 -16.76
CA TYR A 375 -39.48 10.07 -17.84
C TYR A 375 -38.88 10.67 -19.11
#